data_AF-A0A846NQC5-F1
#
_entry.id   AF-A0A846NQC5-F1
#
_cell.length_a   1.000
_cell.length_b   1.000
_cell.length_c   1.000
_cell.angle_alpha   90.00
_cell.angle_beta   90.00
_cell.angle_gamma   90.00
#
_symmetry.space_group_name_H-M   'P 1'
#
loop_
_entity.id
_entity.type
_entity.pdbx_description
1 polymer ?
#
loop_
_entity_poly.entity_id
_entity_poly.type
_entity_poly.pdbx_seq_one_letter_code
_entity_poly.pdbx_strand_id
1 'polypeptide(L)'
;MGVQKWIKKYTKIITRYLDSLTPMLGYIWHTDEMKVKANGEWVWLWNVMDEDTRFMLSSLISKKRNIRDARKVFQKAKEVAGRDNPQAMVTDGLPAYIKAFNKEFFTLRNPRVKHVRMPRFIDPVNNNVVERAQGTIREREKVMRSMKEDLPAQEIIDGFRAYYNFIRPHQALEGKTPAEEAGINLELGENRWMDLIRKATNRPVSNRRFTALNNP
;
A
#
# COMPACT_ATOMS: atom_id res chain seq x y z
N MET A 1 10.93 -12.91 -26.15
CA MET A 1 10.04 -12.56 -25.01
C MET A 1 10.22 -11.07 -24.77
N GLY A 2 9.20 -10.23 -24.97
CA GLY A 2 9.36 -8.76 -24.88
C GLY A 2 9.51 -8.26 -23.44
N VAL A 3 10.19 -7.12 -23.26
CA VAL A 3 10.44 -6.47 -21.96
C VAL A 3 9.15 -6.28 -21.14
N GLN A 4 8.04 -5.89 -21.78
CA GLN A 4 6.75 -5.72 -21.11
C GLN A 4 6.15 -7.02 -20.54
N LYS A 5 6.23 -8.12 -21.30
CA LYS A 5 5.75 -9.44 -20.83
C LYS A 5 6.57 -9.90 -19.62
N TRP A 6 7.86 -9.58 -19.62
CA TRP A 6 8.74 -9.83 -18.49
C TRP A 6 8.33 -8.99 -17.28
N ILE A 7 8.18 -7.67 -17.42
CA ILE A 7 7.74 -6.77 -16.34
C ILE A 7 6.42 -7.26 -15.73
N LYS A 8 5.41 -7.52 -16.56
CA LYS A 8 4.11 -8.09 -16.13
C LYS A 8 4.25 -9.35 -15.29
N LYS A 9 5.04 -10.31 -15.78
CA LYS A 9 5.24 -11.60 -15.10
C LYS A 9 5.90 -11.40 -13.75
N TYR A 10 7.02 -10.67 -13.71
CA TYR A 10 7.81 -10.54 -12.50
C TYR A 10 7.16 -9.61 -11.47
N THR A 11 6.47 -8.55 -11.88
CA THR A 11 5.68 -7.73 -10.95
C THR A 11 4.66 -8.58 -10.21
N LYS A 12 3.92 -9.47 -10.89
CA LYS A 12 2.97 -10.37 -10.20
C LYS A 12 3.62 -11.34 -9.23
N ILE A 13 4.81 -11.85 -9.56
CA ILE A 13 5.54 -12.77 -8.69
C ILE A 13 6.04 -12.02 -7.46
N ILE A 14 6.69 -10.87 -7.67
CA ILE A 14 7.21 -10.00 -6.61
C ILE A 14 6.08 -9.52 -5.70
N THR A 15 5.02 -8.92 -6.25
CA THR A 15 3.93 -8.37 -5.42
C THR A 15 3.25 -9.45 -4.58
N ARG A 16 3.04 -10.66 -5.11
CA ARG A 16 2.50 -11.77 -4.31
C ARG A 16 3.43 -12.21 -3.18
N TYR A 17 4.73 -12.24 -3.44
CA TYR A 17 5.71 -12.52 -2.40
C TYR A 17 5.73 -11.42 -1.34
N LEU A 18 5.77 -10.15 -1.74
CA LEU A 18 5.80 -9.01 -0.83
C LEU A 18 4.52 -8.90 0.01
N ASP A 19 3.35 -9.14 -0.57
CA ASP A 19 2.07 -9.14 0.15
C ASP A 19 1.96 -10.29 1.17
N SER A 20 2.84 -11.30 1.10
CA SER A 20 2.92 -12.37 2.11
C SER A 20 3.78 -12.00 3.32
N LEU A 21 4.51 -10.89 3.26
CA LEU A 21 5.33 -10.39 4.35
C LEU A 21 4.45 -9.51 5.24
N THR A 22 4.55 -9.71 6.56
CA THR A 22 3.81 -8.91 7.53
C THR A 22 4.76 -7.84 8.11
N PRO A 23 4.52 -6.55 7.84
CA PRO A 23 5.31 -5.45 8.40
C PRO A 23 4.99 -5.22 9.88
N MET A 24 5.97 -4.72 10.64
CA MET A 24 5.74 -4.09 11.95
C MET A 24 5.33 -2.64 11.71
N LEU A 25 4.12 -2.28 12.11
CA LEU A 25 3.51 -0.99 11.78
C LEU A 25 3.36 -0.12 13.03
N GLY A 26 3.32 1.19 12.81
CA GLY A 26 3.01 2.17 13.84
C GLY A 26 1.52 2.23 14.17
N TYR A 27 1.16 3.23 14.96
CA TYR A 27 -0.20 3.37 15.50
C TYR A 27 -1.16 4.18 14.64
N ILE A 28 -0.63 4.94 13.67
CA ILE A 28 -1.41 5.87 12.87
C ILE A 28 -1.26 5.51 11.40
N TRP A 29 -2.39 5.27 10.73
CA TRP A 29 -2.41 5.08 9.28
C TRP A 29 -3.09 6.25 8.60
N HIS A 30 -2.53 6.71 7.49
CA HIS A 30 -3.08 7.73 6.62
C HIS A 30 -3.69 7.10 5.38
N THR A 31 -4.88 7.57 5.01
CA THR A 31 -5.52 7.19 3.76
C THR A 31 -5.91 8.43 2.98
N ASP A 32 -5.56 8.43 1.70
CA ASP A 32 -5.93 9.50 0.81
C ASP A 32 -6.05 8.98 -0.64
N GLU A 33 -6.78 9.72 -1.46
CA GLU A 33 -7.05 9.39 -2.85
C GLU A 33 -6.72 10.55 -3.78
N MET A 34 -6.14 10.20 -4.93
CA MET A 34 -5.78 11.18 -5.95
C MET A 34 -6.15 10.69 -7.34
N LYS A 35 -6.43 11.66 -8.22
CA LYS A 35 -6.70 11.38 -9.63
C LYS A 35 -5.37 11.22 -10.37
N VAL A 36 -5.17 10.08 -11.02
CA VAL A 36 -3.99 9.79 -11.86
C VAL A 36 -4.43 9.44 -13.27
N LYS A 37 -3.56 9.67 -14.25
CA LYS A 37 -3.79 9.22 -15.63
C LYS A 37 -3.02 7.93 -15.85
N ALA A 38 -3.73 6.87 -16.21
CA ALA A 38 -3.15 5.57 -16.50
C ALA A 38 -3.76 5.02 -17.78
N ASN A 39 -2.91 4.56 -18.71
CA ASN A 39 -3.30 4.06 -20.03
C ASN A 39 -4.22 5.05 -20.79
N GLY A 40 -3.97 6.36 -20.63
CA GLY A 40 -4.77 7.40 -21.26
C GLY A 40 -6.10 7.74 -20.55
N GLU A 41 -6.56 6.94 -19.59
CA GLU A 41 -7.78 7.19 -18.82
C GLU A 41 -7.48 7.83 -17.46
N TRP A 42 -8.39 8.69 -17.00
CA TRP A 42 -8.35 9.19 -15.64
C TRP A 42 -8.97 8.18 -14.67
N VAL A 43 -8.22 7.81 -13.63
CA VAL A 43 -8.64 6.88 -12.60
C VAL A 43 -8.32 7.43 -11.21
N TRP A 44 -8.92 6.85 -10.18
CA TRP A 44 -8.64 7.17 -8.78
C TRP A 44 -7.64 6.18 -8.22
N LEU A 45 -6.54 6.69 -7.68
CA LEU A 45 -5.57 5.93 -6.91
C LEU A 45 -5.82 6.19 -5.43
N TRP A 46 -6.05 5.13 -4.68
CA TRP A 46 -6.26 5.14 -3.23
C TRP A 46 -5.02 4.56 -2.56
N ASN A 47 -4.50 5.25 -1.57
CA ASN A 47 -3.34 4.81 -0.81
C ASN A 47 -3.66 4.71 0.67
N VAL A 48 -3.15 3.67 1.33
CA VAL A 48 -3.12 3.54 2.80
C VAL A 48 -1.66 3.36 3.20
N MET A 49 -1.18 4.24 4.08
CA MET A 49 0.21 4.32 4.50
C MET A 49 0.31 4.36 6.01
N ASP A 50 1.29 3.66 6.57
CA ASP A 50 1.67 3.80 7.96
C ASP A 50 2.45 5.10 8.18
N GLU A 51 2.14 5.83 9.24
CA GLU A 51 2.84 7.08 9.56
C GLU A 51 4.31 6.79 9.84
N ASP A 52 4.66 6.14 10.94
CA ASP A 52 6.04 6.03 11.41
C ASP A 52 6.99 5.44 10.37
N THR A 53 6.63 4.28 9.80
CA THR A 53 7.50 3.54 8.88
C THR A 53 7.41 4.03 7.44
N ARG A 54 6.43 4.87 7.11
CA ARG A 54 6.02 5.22 5.73
C ARG A 54 5.61 4.03 4.88
N PHE A 55 5.43 2.84 5.46
CA PHE A 55 5.14 1.64 4.69
C PHE A 55 3.78 1.79 3.99
N MET A 56 3.75 1.58 2.68
CA MET A 56 2.51 1.63 1.89
C MET A 56 1.78 0.29 1.99
N LEU A 57 0.77 0.20 2.87
CA LEU A 57 -0.01 -1.00 3.07
C LEU A 57 -0.82 -1.37 1.82
N SER A 58 -1.41 -0.36 1.16
CA SER A 58 -2.31 -0.59 0.04
C SER A 58 -2.24 0.56 -0.96
N SER A 59 -2.25 0.21 -2.25
CA SER A 59 -2.35 1.15 -3.37
C SER A 59 -3.26 0.55 -4.44
N LEU A 60 -4.52 1.02 -4.52
CA LEU A 60 -5.53 0.45 -5.43
C LEU A 60 -6.05 1.48 -6.40
N ILE A 61 -6.32 1.04 -7.64
CA ILE A 61 -6.98 1.86 -8.65
C ILE A 61 -8.47 1.54 -8.75
N SER A 62 -9.28 2.56 -8.91
CA SER A 62 -10.69 2.42 -9.30
C SER A 62 -11.12 3.45 -10.36
N LYS A 63 -12.13 3.10 -11.15
CA LYS A 63 -12.77 4.05 -12.08
C LYS A 63 -13.71 5.03 -11.38
N LYS A 64 -14.19 4.69 -10.18
CA LYS A 64 -15.15 5.49 -9.40
C LYS A 64 -14.54 5.93 -8.07
N ARG A 65 -15.12 6.97 -7.44
CA ARG A 65 -14.74 7.46 -6.11
C ARG A 65 -15.86 7.21 -5.10
N ASN A 66 -16.09 5.95 -4.74
CA ASN A 66 -17.24 5.55 -3.92
C ASN A 66 -16.84 4.70 -2.69
N ILE A 67 -17.83 4.40 -1.85
CA ILE A 67 -17.67 3.65 -0.60
C ILE A 67 -17.09 2.25 -0.84
N ARG A 68 -17.50 1.55 -1.91
CA ARG A 68 -17.01 0.20 -2.21
C ARG A 68 -15.52 0.23 -2.52
N ASP A 69 -15.05 1.25 -3.23
CA ASP A 69 -13.65 1.40 -3.59
C ASP A 69 -12.81 1.75 -2.34
N ALA A 70 -13.29 2.68 -1.51
CA ALA A 70 -12.67 2.99 -0.21
C ALA A 70 -12.63 1.77 0.75
N ARG A 71 -13.66 0.92 0.74
CA ARG A 71 -13.64 -0.32 1.55
C ARG A 71 -12.58 -1.29 1.08
N LYS A 72 -12.42 -1.48 -0.23
CA LYS A 72 -11.39 -2.39 -0.78
C LYS A 72 -9.99 -1.96 -0.37
N VAL A 73 -9.70 -0.65 -0.36
CA VAL A 73 -8.37 -0.18 0.04
C VAL A 73 -8.09 -0.49 1.52
N PHE A 74 -9.10 -0.33 2.40
CA PHE A 74 -9.01 -0.70 3.81
C PHE A 74 -8.88 -2.21 4.03
N GLN A 75 -9.66 -3.02 3.30
CA GLN A 75 -9.57 -4.48 3.37
C GLN A 75 -8.17 -4.96 3.01
N LYS A 76 -7.61 -4.45 1.91
CA LYS A 76 -6.26 -4.79 1.48
C LYS A 76 -5.21 -4.35 2.49
N ALA A 77 -5.38 -3.18 3.11
CA ALA A 77 -4.48 -2.73 4.17
C ALA A 77 -4.50 -3.67 5.39
N LYS A 78 -5.69 -4.09 5.83
CA LYS A 78 -5.84 -5.08 6.92
C LYS A 78 -5.23 -6.43 6.58
N GLU A 79 -5.38 -6.90 5.34
CA GLU A 79 -4.76 -8.15 4.89
C GLU A 79 -3.24 -8.11 5.04
N VAL A 80 -2.61 -6.99 4.67
CA VAL A 80 -1.16 -6.80 4.77
C VAL A 80 -0.70 -6.65 6.22
N ALA A 81 -1.43 -5.89 7.03
CA ALA A 81 -1.16 -5.75 8.47
C ALA A 81 -1.43 -7.03 9.28
N GLY A 82 -2.12 -8.02 8.70
CA GLY A 82 -2.45 -9.27 9.38
C GLY A 82 -3.47 -9.08 10.50
N ARG A 83 -3.05 -9.26 11.75
CA ARG A 83 -3.92 -9.12 12.94
C ARG A 83 -3.88 -7.72 13.54
N ASP A 84 -2.91 -6.91 13.15
CA ASP A 84 -2.71 -5.59 13.72
C ASP A 84 -3.67 -4.58 13.09
N ASN A 85 -4.16 -3.66 13.92
CA ASN A 85 -4.96 -2.52 13.50
C ASN A 85 -4.32 -1.25 14.06
N PRO A 86 -4.43 -0.12 13.36
CA PRO A 86 -3.93 1.14 13.88
C PRO A 86 -4.77 1.58 15.08
N GLN A 87 -4.21 2.41 15.94
CA GLN A 87 -4.99 3.14 16.95
C GLN A 87 -5.82 4.25 16.30
N ALA A 88 -5.31 4.86 15.22
CA ALA A 88 -6.03 5.87 14.46
C ALA A 88 -5.88 5.68 12.95
N MET A 89 -7.00 5.83 12.23
CA MET A 89 -7.04 5.99 10.78
C MET A 89 -7.34 7.44 10.46
N VAL A 90 -6.47 8.08 9.69
CA VAL A 90 -6.59 9.47 9.26
C VAL A 90 -7.01 9.50 7.81
N THR A 91 -8.05 10.26 7.49
CA THR A 91 -8.53 10.40 6.11
C THR A 91 -8.85 11.85 5.78
N ASP A 92 -8.84 12.16 4.49
CA ASP A 92 -9.41 13.42 4.00
C ASP A 92 -10.95 13.45 4.16
N GLY A 93 -11.57 14.55 3.75
CA GLY A 93 -12.97 14.89 3.88
C GLY A 93 -13.98 14.02 3.16
N LEU A 94 -13.55 13.10 2.28
CA LEU A 94 -14.46 12.32 1.44
C LEU A 94 -15.48 11.52 2.29
N PRO A 95 -16.80 11.74 2.13
CA PRO A 95 -17.82 11.02 2.90
C PRO A 95 -17.79 9.49 2.74
N ALA A 96 -17.21 9.00 1.64
CA ALA A 96 -17.03 7.57 1.39
C ALA A 96 -16.17 6.90 2.49
N TYR A 97 -15.19 7.61 3.05
CA TYR A 97 -14.33 7.08 4.10
C TYR A 97 -15.08 6.74 5.37
N ILE A 98 -16.04 7.57 5.79
CA ILE A 98 -16.81 7.34 7.03
C ILE A 98 -17.51 5.98 6.96
N LYS A 99 -18.25 5.75 5.86
CA LYS A 99 -19.01 4.53 5.66
C LYS A 99 -18.11 3.32 5.42
N ALA A 100 -16.94 3.52 4.78
CA ALA A 100 -15.98 2.46 4.58
C ALA A 100 -15.29 2.07 5.90
N PHE A 101 -14.82 3.06 6.66
CA PHE A 101 -14.17 2.87 7.96
C PHE A 101 -15.09 2.13 8.93
N ASN A 102 -16.34 2.58 9.05
CA ASN A 102 -17.31 1.95 9.93
C ASN A 102 -17.62 0.50 9.53
N LYS A 103 -17.44 0.11 8.27
CA LYS A 103 -17.65 -1.28 7.84
C LYS A 103 -16.44 -2.18 8.08
N GLU A 104 -15.23 -1.62 8.09
CA GLU A 104 -14.00 -2.42 8.18
C GLU A 104 -13.34 -2.38 9.57
N PHE A 105 -13.48 -1.30 10.33
CA PHE A 105 -12.76 -1.08 11.60
C PHE A 105 -13.67 -0.86 12.81
N PHE A 106 -14.97 -0.60 12.62
CA PHE A 106 -15.87 -0.44 13.76
C PHE A 106 -16.05 -1.77 14.50
N THR A 107 -15.88 -1.71 15.81
CA THR A 107 -16.15 -2.81 16.72
C THR A 107 -16.70 -2.26 18.03
N LEU A 108 -17.53 -3.04 18.71
CA LEU A 108 -17.99 -2.71 20.05
C LEU A 108 -16.91 -2.98 21.11
N ARG A 109 -15.93 -3.83 20.80
CA ARG A 109 -14.83 -4.23 21.71
C ARG A 109 -13.76 -3.14 21.76
N ASN A 110 -13.17 -2.95 22.94
CA ASN A 110 -12.03 -2.06 23.14
C ASN A 110 -10.70 -2.83 23.01
N PRO A 111 -9.60 -2.17 22.58
CA PRO A 111 -9.56 -0.79 22.09
C PRO A 111 -10.15 -0.63 20.67
N ARG A 112 -10.75 0.53 20.40
CA ARG A 112 -11.33 0.86 19.09
C ARG A 112 -10.35 1.69 18.26
N VAL A 113 -10.31 1.44 16.96
CA VAL A 113 -9.65 2.33 16.01
C VAL A 113 -10.41 3.66 15.97
N LYS A 114 -9.70 4.77 16.12
CA LYS A 114 -10.27 6.12 15.99
C LYS A 114 -10.24 6.55 14.52
N HIS A 115 -11.34 7.10 14.01
CA HIS A 115 -11.34 7.74 12.70
C HIS A 115 -11.12 9.25 12.85
N VAL A 116 -9.96 9.74 12.45
CA VAL A 116 -9.64 11.16 12.39
C VAL A 116 -9.88 11.64 10.96
N ARG A 117 -10.68 12.69 10.81
CA ARG A 117 -11.07 13.23 9.49
C ARG A 117 -10.61 14.66 9.35
N MET A 118 -10.15 15.03 8.15
CA MET A 118 -9.71 16.39 7.84
C MET A 118 -8.80 16.95 8.95
N PRO A 119 -7.69 16.25 9.28
CA PRO A 119 -6.76 16.78 10.27
C PRO A 119 -6.32 18.18 9.84
N ARG A 120 -6.53 19.15 10.71
CA ARG A 120 -6.03 20.51 10.51
C ARG A 120 -4.53 20.53 10.77
N PHE A 121 -3.84 21.53 10.24
CA PHE A 121 -2.40 21.74 10.51
C PHE A 121 -2.03 21.81 12.00
N ILE A 122 -3.00 22.14 12.86
CA ILE A 122 -2.82 22.27 14.32
C ILE A 122 -3.04 20.92 15.03
N ASP A 123 -3.69 19.95 14.36
CA ASP A 123 -3.97 18.66 14.97
C ASP A 123 -2.67 17.85 15.11
N PRO A 124 -2.51 17.03 16.17
CA PRO A 124 -1.28 16.26 16.41
C PRO A 124 -0.90 15.29 15.28
N VAL A 125 -1.84 15.03 14.37
CA VAL A 125 -1.69 14.09 13.27
C VAL A 125 -1.72 14.87 11.97
N ASN A 126 -0.67 14.77 11.16
CA ASN A 126 -0.49 15.63 9.99
C ASN A 126 -0.48 14.82 8.68
N ASN A 127 -1.36 15.18 7.73
CA ASN A 127 -1.50 14.47 6.45
C ASN A 127 -0.33 14.71 5.46
N ASN A 128 0.63 15.56 5.80
CA ASN A 128 1.83 15.86 5.00
C ASN A 128 2.58 14.62 4.50
N VAL A 129 2.52 13.51 5.23
CA VAL A 129 3.27 12.29 4.94
C VAL A 129 2.70 11.56 3.72
N VAL A 130 1.38 11.42 3.66
CA VAL A 130 0.68 10.81 2.51
C VAL A 130 0.66 11.78 1.33
N GLU A 131 0.53 13.09 1.56
CA GLU A 131 0.61 14.11 0.50
C GLU A 131 1.97 14.09 -0.20
N ARG A 132 3.06 14.00 0.57
CA ARG A 132 4.42 13.85 0.00
C ARG A 132 4.56 12.55 -0.80
N ALA A 133 3.99 11.44 -0.32
CA ALA A 133 4.00 10.18 -1.05
C ALA A 133 3.23 10.27 -2.37
N GLN A 134 2.05 10.93 -2.35
CA GLN A 134 1.28 11.20 -3.56
C GLN A 134 2.04 12.09 -4.56
N GLY A 135 2.76 13.11 -4.09
CA GLY A 135 3.65 13.92 -4.92
C GLY A 135 4.68 13.07 -5.68
N THR A 136 5.31 12.12 -4.98
CA THR A 136 6.26 11.19 -5.59
C THR A 136 5.61 10.32 -6.67
N ILE A 137 4.37 9.88 -6.44
CA ILE A 137 3.61 9.09 -7.42
C ILE A 137 3.24 9.94 -8.65
N ARG A 138 2.84 11.22 -8.46
CA ARG A 138 2.56 12.15 -9.57
C ARG A 138 3.78 12.40 -10.44
N GLU A 139 4.94 12.64 -9.83
CA GLU A 139 6.19 12.83 -10.57
C GLU A 139 6.52 11.61 -11.44
N ARG A 140 6.35 10.40 -10.88
CA ARG A 140 6.57 9.16 -11.63
C ARG A 140 5.54 8.94 -12.73
N GLU A 141 4.26 9.22 -12.49
CA GLU A 141 3.23 9.17 -13.55
C GLU A 141 3.59 10.08 -14.72
N LYS A 142 4.03 11.31 -14.42
CA LYS A 142 4.48 12.28 -15.43
C LYS A 142 5.69 11.77 -16.21
N VAL A 143 6.71 11.23 -15.54
CA VAL A 143 7.92 10.68 -16.18
C VAL A 143 7.60 9.47 -17.07
N MET A 144 6.69 8.60 -16.63
CA MET A 144 6.23 7.44 -17.43
C MET A 144 5.18 7.80 -18.49
N ARG A 145 5.05 9.08 -18.84
CA ARG A 145 4.13 9.60 -19.87
C ARG A 145 2.69 9.12 -19.67
N SER A 146 2.18 9.16 -18.45
CA SER A 146 0.84 8.67 -18.07
C SER A 146 0.66 7.17 -18.21
N MET A 147 1.72 6.41 -17.94
CA MET A 147 1.70 4.96 -17.91
C MET A 147 1.18 4.39 -19.24
N LYS A 148 1.67 4.90 -20.38
CA LYS A 148 1.24 4.50 -21.74
C LYS A 148 1.78 3.12 -22.14
N GLU A 149 1.56 2.12 -21.30
CA GLU A 149 2.03 0.75 -21.50
C GLU A 149 0.83 -0.19 -21.69
N ASP A 150 1.00 -1.29 -22.41
CA ASP A 150 0.00 -2.38 -22.52
C ASP A 150 -0.21 -3.15 -21.20
N LEU A 151 0.27 -2.58 -20.08
CA LEU A 151 0.13 -3.13 -18.74
C LEU A 151 -1.13 -2.58 -18.08
N PRO A 152 -1.92 -3.42 -17.40
CA PRO A 152 -3.03 -2.93 -16.58
C PRO A 152 -2.53 -1.92 -15.55
N ALA A 153 -3.24 -0.80 -15.40
CA ALA A 153 -2.85 0.29 -14.50
C ALA A 153 -2.56 -0.18 -13.05
N GLN A 154 -3.30 -1.17 -12.54
CA GLN A 154 -3.07 -1.75 -11.22
C GLN A 154 -1.68 -2.43 -11.12
N GLU A 155 -1.23 -3.14 -12.16
CA GLU A 155 0.09 -3.79 -12.15
C GLU A 155 1.22 -2.76 -12.09
N ILE A 156 1.02 -1.60 -12.71
CA ILE A 156 1.98 -0.50 -12.68
C ILE A 156 2.07 0.09 -11.26
N ILE A 157 0.92 0.33 -10.63
CA ILE A 157 0.86 0.79 -9.24
C ILE A 157 1.43 -0.24 -8.26
N ASP A 158 1.18 -1.53 -8.48
CA ASP A 158 1.75 -2.60 -7.65
C ASP A 158 3.28 -2.61 -7.74
N GLY A 159 3.84 -2.45 -8.95
CA GLY A 159 5.28 -2.31 -9.16
C GLY A 159 5.85 -1.08 -8.47
N PHE A 160 5.13 0.05 -8.48
CA PHE A 160 5.54 1.24 -7.75
C PHE A 160 5.49 1.07 -6.24
N ARG A 161 4.45 0.41 -5.70
CA ARG A 161 4.37 0.10 -4.27
C ARG A 161 5.54 -0.78 -3.84
N ALA A 162 5.87 -1.81 -4.63
CA ALA A 162 7.04 -2.65 -4.39
C ALA A 162 8.35 -1.85 -4.39
N TYR A 163 8.53 -0.99 -5.38
CA TYR A 163 9.68 -0.10 -5.46
C TYR A 163 9.77 0.84 -4.24
N TYR A 164 8.67 1.50 -3.90
CA TYR A 164 8.59 2.48 -2.80
C TYR A 164 8.94 1.81 -1.47
N ASN A 165 8.33 0.67 -1.17
CA ASN A 165 8.53 0.00 0.12
C ASN A 165 9.88 -0.69 0.25
N PHE A 166 10.39 -1.36 -0.80
CA PHE A 166 11.50 -2.33 -0.64
C PHE A 166 12.81 -1.93 -1.32
N ILE A 167 12.78 -0.93 -2.21
CA ILE A 167 13.94 -0.55 -3.04
C ILE A 167 14.38 0.89 -2.78
N ARG A 168 13.44 1.82 -2.63
CA ARG A 168 13.73 3.25 -2.49
C ARG A 168 14.14 3.59 -1.05
N PRO A 169 15.33 4.15 -0.81
CA PRO A 169 15.68 4.72 0.49
C PRO A 169 14.98 6.06 0.73
N HIS A 170 14.65 6.36 1.98
CA HIS A 170 13.96 7.58 2.39
C HIS A 170 14.82 8.39 3.34
N GLN A 171 15.07 9.67 3.03
CA GLN A 171 15.83 10.56 3.91
C GLN A 171 15.17 10.74 5.27
N ALA A 172 13.83 10.77 5.33
CA ALA A 172 13.07 10.84 6.57
C ALA A 172 13.18 9.57 7.44
N LEU A 173 13.73 8.48 6.88
CA LEU A 173 14.00 7.20 7.54
C LEU A 173 15.51 6.92 7.60
N GLU A 174 16.33 7.97 7.63
CA GLU A 174 17.80 7.87 7.73
C GLU A 174 18.44 7.01 6.62
N GLY A 175 17.85 7.01 5.42
CA GLY A 175 18.32 6.23 4.28
C GLY A 175 17.80 4.80 4.22
N LYS A 176 16.99 4.35 5.19
CA LYS A 176 16.29 3.08 5.11
C LYS A 176 15.11 3.14 4.14
N THR A 177 14.71 1.98 3.66
CA THR A 177 13.44 1.78 2.97
C THR A 177 12.29 1.65 3.97
N PRO A 178 11.04 1.95 3.58
CA PRO A 178 9.89 1.74 4.44
C PRO A 178 9.76 0.30 4.95
N ALA A 179 10.15 -0.70 4.14
CA ALA A 179 10.14 -2.10 4.55
C ALA A 179 11.17 -2.38 5.65
N GLU A 180 12.39 -1.85 5.52
CA GLU A 180 13.43 -1.99 6.54
C GLU A 180 13.02 -1.32 7.86
N GLU A 181 12.42 -0.13 7.79
CA GLU A 181 11.89 0.54 8.98
C GLU A 181 10.72 -0.22 9.60
N ALA A 182 9.88 -0.86 8.77
CA ALA A 182 8.82 -1.75 9.21
C ALA A 182 9.31 -3.16 9.61
N GLY A 183 10.60 -3.34 9.91
CA GLY A 183 11.17 -4.60 10.40
C GLY A 183 11.32 -5.71 9.36
N ILE A 184 11.11 -5.42 8.06
CA ILE A 184 11.32 -6.36 6.97
C ILE A 184 12.68 -6.12 6.33
N ASN A 185 13.71 -6.77 6.88
CA ASN A 185 15.03 -6.79 6.26
C ASN A 185 15.16 -7.99 5.32
N LEU A 186 15.18 -7.71 4.01
CA LEU A 186 15.39 -8.74 2.99
C LEU A 186 16.87 -8.96 2.65
N GLU A 187 17.79 -8.20 3.24
CA GLU A 187 19.24 -8.26 2.95
C GLU A 187 19.51 -8.17 1.45
N LEU A 188 18.95 -7.15 0.81
CA LEU A 188 19.15 -6.92 -0.62
C LEU A 188 20.53 -6.26 -0.83
N GLY A 189 21.32 -6.80 -1.76
CA GLY A 189 22.60 -6.22 -2.13
C GLY A 189 22.46 -5.04 -3.09
N GLU A 190 23.52 -4.71 -3.82
CA GLU A 190 23.52 -3.58 -4.77
C GLU A 190 22.42 -3.72 -5.84
N ASN A 191 22.21 -4.93 -6.37
CA ASN A 191 21.16 -5.20 -7.35
C ASN A 191 19.85 -5.65 -6.67
N ARG A 192 19.26 -4.73 -5.91
CA ARG A 192 18.06 -4.98 -5.09
C ARG A 192 16.90 -5.63 -5.85
N TRP A 193 16.69 -5.26 -7.12
CA TRP A 193 15.63 -5.84 -7.95
C TRP A 193 15.89 -7.30 -8.30
N MET A 194 17.12 -7.64 -8.68
CA MET A 194 17.47 -9.02 -9.01
C MET A 194 17.34 -9.93 -7.78
N ASP A 195 17.81 -9.45 -6.62
CA ASP A 195 17.71 -10.19 -5.37
C ASP A 195 16.24 -10.40 -4.96
N LEU A 196 15.41 -9.38 -5.11
CA LEU A 196 13.99 -9.48 -4.83
C LEU A 196 13.29 -10.47 -5.76
N ILE A 197 13.62 -10.47 -7.06
CA ILE A 197 13.13 -11.46 -8.01
C ILE A 197 13.53 -12.88 -7.59
N ARG A 198 14.80 -13.10 -7.25
CA ARG A 198 15.32 -14.41 -6.81
C ARG A 198 14.59 -14.90 -5.56
N LYS A 199 14.41 -14.03 -4.56
CA LYS A 199 13.66 -14.37 -3.33
C LYS A 199 12.19 -14.70 -3.63
N ALA A 200 11.56 -13.91 -4.50
CA ALA A 200 10.16 -14.12 -4.89
C ALA A 200 9.94 -15.39 -5.74
N THR A 201 10.93 -15.80 -6.55
CA THR A 201 10.84 -17.05 -7.34
C THR A 201 11.15 -18.30 -6.54
N ASN A 202 12.00 -18.21 -5.51
CA ASN A 202 12.51 -19.36 -4.77
C ASN A 202 11.65 -19.76 -3.57
N ARG A 203 10.67 -18.94 -3.15
CA ARG A 203 9.67 -19.32 -2.15
C ARG A 203 8.37 -19.76 -2.83
N PRO A 204 7.97 -21.05 -2.73
CA PRO A 204 6.59 -21.40 -3.04
C PRO A 204 5.69 -20.66 -2.05
N VAL A 205 4.77 -19.85 -2.57
CA VAL A 205 3.73 -19.21 -1.76
C VAL A 205 2.98 -20.33 -1.03
N SER A 206 3.13 -20.44 0.29
CA SER A 206 2.38 -21.43 1.06
C SER A 206 0.90 -21.07 0.96
N ASN A 207 0.11 -21.90 0.29
CA ASN A 207 -1.34 -21.85 0.38
C ASN A 207 -1.74 -22.15 1.83
N ARG A 208 -1.83 -21.12 2.69
CA ARG A 208 -2.55 -21.25 3.95
C ARG A 208 -4.04 -21.40 3.63
N ARG A 209 -4.45 -22.63 3.32
CA ARG A 209 -5.84 -23.05 3.47
C ARG A 209 -6.18 -22.89 4.95
N PHE A 210 -7.29 -22.21 5.22
CA PHE A 210 -7.96 -22.22 6.51
C PHE A 210 -8.16 -23.67 6.94
N THR A 211 -7.38 -24.16 7.90
CA THR A 211 -7.79 -25.33 8.69
C THR A 211 -8.82 -24.82 9.68
N ALA A 212 -10.08 -25.14 9.40
CA ALA A 212 -11.15 -25.09 10.39
C ALA A 212 -10.65 -25.84 11.64
N LEU A 213 -10.65 -25.14 12.78
CA LEU A 213 -10.44 -25.77 14.07
C LEU A 213 -11.66 -26.65 14.32
N ASN A 214 -11.43 -27.96 14.31
CA ASN A 214 -12.31 -28.94 14.92
C ASN A 214 -12.34 -28.71 16.43
N ASN A 215 -13.56 -28.64 16.97
CA ASN A 215 -13.89 -28.85 18.37
C ASN A 215 -13.28 -30.14 18.91
N PRO A 216 -13.03 -30.18 20.23
CA PRO A 216 -13.96 -30.92 21.10
C PRO A 216 -14.93 -30.01 21.84
#